data_AF-A0A925LPC0-F1
#
_entry.id   AF-A0A925LPC0-F1
#
_cell.length_a   1.000
_cell.length_b   1.000
_cell.length_c   1.000
_cell.angle_alpha   90.00
_cell.angle_beta   90.00
_cell.angle_gamma   90.00
#
_symmetry.space_group_name_H-M   'P 1'
#
loop_
_entity.id
_entity.type
_entity.pdbx_description
1 polymer ?
#
loop_
_entity_poly.entity_id
_entity_poly.type
_entity_poly.pdbx_seq_one_letter_code
_entity_poly.pdbx_strand_id
1 'polypeptide(L)'
;MLVSQWLRSLAHRICATPRGVRRGSRRFETRSVCSVMRAAAGIESLETRALLVGTLTATNVDSLFTDVDGDGLADPGDTLQYTVTITKNSTPDATGVNFSDNEDPNTTLVPGSVKITPIAFNDAYALTGNTPITLSAAAGVLANDIDPDASTPLSNVGLTAVSLNTAGTLGSVILNTNGGFTYTPPSNFNGTDTFQYTARDADSQNSLVTGTVTMTVSGMVWYVDSSYGGGNGASDGSFTRPYTTLTPLNGAGGAGDSDLVGHTIFVYESGSSYSTGFVLENSQILVGESVGLAINGTTIGGSGSAPTISRSSSPTITLATSNDLRGLNVTNSAGSGITGTAVGTLLLSNLSATVTGGTALSVTTSGTVSSSGTNNLTS
;
A
#
# COMPACT_ATOMS: atom_id res chain seq x y z
N MET A 1 2.66 7.81 -13.61
CA MET A 1 1.47 8.56 -14.06
C MET A 1 1.55 8.75 -15.58
N LEU A 2 0.80 7.91 -16.31
CA LEU A 2 0.36 8.00 -17.72
C LEU A 2 1.43 8.09 -18.84
N VAL A 3 1.85 6.90 -19.31
CA VAL A 3 2.13 6.66 -20.73
C VAL A 3 0.77 6.46 -21.42
N SER A 4 0.10 7.54 -21.76
CA SER A 4 -1.12 7.49 -22.58
C SER A 4 -1.12 8.67 -23.54
N GLN A 5 -0.49 8.50 -24.70
CA GLN A 5 -0.85 9.19 -25.94
C GLN A 5 0.01 8.64 -27.09
N TRP A 6 -0.41 7.50 -27.63
CA TRP A 6 0.01 7.08 -28.96
C TRP A 6 -1.23 6.64 -29.75
N LEU A 7 -1.42 7.31 -30.90
CA LEU A 7 -2.41 7.11 -31.98
C LEU A 7 -3.85 7.64 -31.79
N ARG A 8 -4.11 8.86 -32.32
CA ARG A 8 -5.03 9.11 -33.46
C ARG A 8 -4.92 10.57 -33.99
N SER A 9 -5.03 10.64 -35.31
CA SER A 9 -4.90 11.76 -36.27
C SER A 9 -5.86 12.95 -36.09
N LEU A 10 -5.42 14.18 -36.44
CA LEU A 10 -6.09 14.96 -37.51
C LEU A 10 -5.19 16.09 -38.05
N ALA A 11 -5.10 16.15 -39.37
CA ALA A 11 -4.47 17.21 -40.16
C ALA A 11 -5.24 18.54 -40.10
N HIS A 12 -4.54 19.67 -40.20
CA HIS A 12 -4.89 20.79 -41.09
C HIS A 12 -3.62 21.54 -41.52
N ARG A 13 -3.46 21.70 -42.83
CA ARG A 13 -2.44 22.53 -43.52
C ARG A 13 -2.71 24.02 -43.22
N ILE A 14 -1.74 24.93 -43.28
CA ILE A 14 -1.35 25.67 -44.51
C ILE A 14 -0.02 26.43 -44.29
N CYS A 15 0.79 26.40 -45.37
CA CYS A 15 2.01 27.11 -45.78
C CYS A 15 2.53 28.36 -45.03
N ALA A 16 3.87 28.47 -44.95
CA ALA A 16 4.67 29.26 -45.90
C ALA A 16 6.18 28.95 -45.84
N THR A 17 6.78 28.64 -46.98
CA THR A 17 8.23 28.69 -47.23
C THR A 17 8.67 30.13 -47.54
N PRO A 18 9.94 30.47 -47.27
CA PRO A 18 10.75 31.03 -48.35
C PRO A 18 12.06 30.27 -48.58
N ARG A 19 12.38 30.16 -49.88
CA ARG A 19 13.64 29.72 -50.46
C ARG A 19 14.84 30.54 -49.95
N GLY A 20 15.95 29.87 -49.70
CA GLY A 20 17.30 30.45 -49.63
C GLY A 20 18.35 29.34 -49.60
N VAL A 21 19.15 29.24 -50.66
CA VAL A 21 20.07 28.12 -50.97
C VAL A 21 21.42 28.30 -50.25
N ARG A 22 22.00 27.26 -49.64
CA ARG A 22 23.33 26.66 -49.95
C ARG A 22 23.77 25.60 -48.92
N ARG A 23 24.53 24.62 -49.44
CA ARG A 23 25.08 23.38 -48.84
C ARG A 23 25.91 23.59 -47.55
N GLY A 24 25.84 22.60 -46.66
CA GLY A 24 26.92 22.24 -45.72
C GLY A 24 26.44 21.85 -44.33
N SER A 25 26.68 20.59 -43.92
CA SER A 25 26.52 20.00 -42.57
C SER A 25 25.11 20.02 -41.94
N ARG A 26 24.47 18.85 -41.80
CA ARG A 26 23.33 18.71 -40.88
C ARG A 26 23.84 18.38 -39.48
N ARG A 27 23.98 19.41 -38.65
CA ARG A 27 23.88 19.28 -37.20
C ARG A 27 22.42 18.91 -36.87
N PHE A 28 22.21 18.01 -35.90
CA PHE A 28 20.88 17.79 -35.32
C PHE A 28 20.42 19.11 -34.68
N GLU A 29 19.45 19.78 -35.31
CA GLU A 29 18.84 20.99 -34.78
C GLU A 29 17.91 20.65 -33.62
N THR A 30 18.20 21.23 -32.45
CA THR A 30 17.28 21.39 -31.34
C THR A 30 16.03 22.12 -31.85
N ARG A 31 14.86 21.48 -31.82
CA ARG A 31 13.60 22.15 -32.15
C ARG A 31 13.09 22.90 -30.91
N SER A 32 13.15 24.22 -30.94
CA SER A 32 12.50 25.07 -29.93
C SER A 32 11.03 25.31 -30.30
N VAL A 33 10.12 24.94 -29.41
CA VAL A 33 8.71 25.33 -29.49
C VAL A 33 8.57 26.69 -28.79
N CYS A 34 8.18 27.72 -29.54
CA CYS A 34 7.94 29.05 -28.99
C CYS A 34 6.44 29.33 -29.02
N SER A 35 5.84 29.67 -27.87
CA SER A 35 4.47 30.18 -27.79
C SER A 35 4.50 31.55 -27.14
N VAL A 36 3.78 32.50 -27.74
CA VAL A 36 3.61 33.85 -27.22
C VAL A 36 2.31 33.90 -26.44
N MET A 37 2.38 34.10 -25.12
CA MET A 37 1.22 34.38 -24.28
C MET A 37 1.27 35.83 -23.79
N ARG A 38 0.10 36.44 -23.57
CA ARG A 38 0.00 37.76 -22.91
C ARG A 38 0.23 37.60 -21.41
N ALA A 39 1.14 38.40 -20.84
CA ALA A 39 1.31 38.46 -19.39
C ALA A 39 0.05 39.03 -18.73
N ALA A 40 -0.44 38.37 -17.68
CA ALA A 40 -1.41 38.97 -16.76
C ALA A 40 -0.68 39.99 -15.85
N ALA A 41 -1.35 41.06 -15.44
CA ALA A 41 -0.77 42.06 -14.54
C ALA A 41 -0.33 41.39 -13.22
N GLY A 42 0.94 41.57 -12.82
CA GLY A 42 1.47 41.08 -11.54
C GLY A 42 2.61 40.06 -11.59
N ILE A 43 3.21 39.76 -12.75
CA ILE A 43 4.40 38.88 -12.83
C ILE A 43 5.66 39.73 -12.63
N GLU A 44 6.21 39.76 -11.41
CA GLU A 44 7.41 40.56 -11.05
C GLU A 44 8.75 39.86 -11.33
N SER A 45 8.74 38.60 -11.79
CA SER A 45 9.97 37.89 -12.18
C SER A 45 9.67 36.77 -13.18
N LEU A 46 10.44 36.71 -14.26
CA LEU A 46 10.48 35.55 -15.16
C LEU A 46 11.46 34.54 -14.57
N GLU A 47 10.96 33.53 -13.86
CA GLU A 47 11.81 32.41 -13.44
C GLU A 47 12.20 31.55 -14.66
N THR A 48 13.51 31.41 -14.90
CA THR A 48 14.03 30.37 -15.79
C THR A 48 13.76 29.01 -15.17
N ARG A 49 12.66 28.35 -15.56
CA ARG A 49 12.43 26.96 -15.21
C ARG A 49 13.30 26.07 -16.09
N ALA A 50 14.40 25.54 -15.54
CA ALA A 50 15.11 24.45 -16.17
C ALA A 50 14.17 23.24 -16.24
N LEU A 51 13.88 22.74 -17.45
CA LEU A 51 13.36 21.38 -17.57
C LEU A 51 14.49 20.44 -17.14
N LEU A 52 14.41 19.91 -15.92
CA LEU A 52 15.20 18.74 -15.55
C LEU A 52 14.66 17.56 -16.37
N VAL A 53 15.29 17.27 -17.50
CA VAL A 53 15.05 16.04 -18.24
C VAL A 53 16.03 15.00 -17.69
N GLY A 54 15.52 13.86 -17.23
CA GLY A 54 16.37 12.72 -16.90
C GLY A 54 17.28 12.36 -18.07
N THR A 55 18.52 11.99 -17.79
CA THR A 55 19.49 11.57 -18.79
C THR A 55 19.55 10.06 -18.90
N LEU A 56 19.61 9.55 -20.14
CA LEU A 56 19.83 8.14 -20.45
C LEU A 56 21.15 7.97 -21.20
N THR A 57 21.76 6.81 -21.08
CA THR A 57 22.83 6.32 -21.96
C THR A 57 22.41 4.98 -22.53
N ALA A 58 22.69 4.76 -23.80
CA ALA A 58 22.52 3.47 -24.44
C ALA A 58 23.88 2.96 -24.93
N THR A 59 24.15 1.68 -24.69
CA THR A 59 25.31 0.97 -25.24
C THR A 59 24.80 -0.23 -26.01
N ASN A 60 25.35 -0.47 -27.20
CA ASN A 60 25.11 -1.68 -27.98
C ASN A 60 26.42 -2.46 -28.06
N VAL A 61 26.37 -3.75 -27.72
CA VAL A 61 27.49 -4.67 -27.81
C VAL A 61 27.01 -5.90 -28.57
N ASP A 62 27.80 -6.31 -29.55
CA ASP A 62 27.59 -7.52 -30.33
C ASP A 62 28.55 -8.63 -29.91
N SER A 63 28.11 -9.88 -30.04
CA SER A 63 28.96 -11.07 -29.88
C SER A 63 28.50 -12.19 -30.81
N LEU A 64 29.45 -13.04 -31.23
CA LEU A 64 29.14 -14.28 -31.96
C LEU A 64 28.31 -15.20 -31.07
N PHE A 65 27.12 -15.59 -31.53
CA PHE A 65 26.17 -16.40 -30.77
C PHE A 65 26.17 -17.85 -31.23
N THR A 66 26.00 -18.09 -32.54
CA THR A 66 26.21 -19.39 -33.16
C THR A 66 27.22 -19.25 -34.27
N ASP A 67 28.33 -19.96 -34.10
CA ASP A 67 29.42 -20.11 -35.05
C ASP A 67 29.23 -21.45 -35.78
N VAL A 68 28.85 -21.39 -37.05
CA VAL A 68 28.45 -22.57 -37.84
C VAL A 68 29.67 -23.35 -38.33
N ASP A 69 30.76 -22.67 -38.64
CA ASP A 69 31.98 -23.31 -39.17
C ASP A 69 33.11 -23.45 -38.14
N GLY A 70 32.97 -22.82 -36.98
CA GLY A 70 33.82 -22.99 -35.81
C GLY A 70 35.13 -22.20 -35.88
N ASP A 71 35.22 -21.18 -36.73
CA ASP A 71 36.44 -20.40 -36.93
C ASP A 71 36.59 -19.21 -35.96
N GLY A 72 35.54 -18.92 -35.18
CA GLY A 72 35.49 -17.84 -34.20
C GLY A 72 35.35 -16.44 -34.80
N LEU A 73 35.07 -16.33 -36.09
CA LEU A 73 34.75 -15.10 -36.81
C LEU A 73 33.24 -15.04 -37.08
N ALA A 74 32.79 -13.88 -37.56
CA ALA A 74 31.39 -13.68 -37.94
C ALA A 74 31.27 -13.80 -39.45
N ASP A 75 30.79 -14.94 -39.93
CA ASP A 75 30.70 -15.29 -41.34
C ASP A 75 29.24 -15.46 -41.83
N PRO A 76 29.01 -15.43 -43.16
CA PRO A 76 27.67 -15.64 -43.71
C PRO A 76 27.09 -17.01 -43.35
N GLY A 77 26.10 -17.03 -42.45
CA GLY A 77 25.48 -18.25 -41.94
C GLY A 77 25.41 -18.28 -40.41
N ASP A 78 26.26 -17.50 -39.76
CA ASP A 78 26.30 -17.35 -38.31
C ASP A 78 25.17 -16.49 -37.78
N THR A 79 24.99 -16.53 -36.46
CA THR A 79 24.11 -15.60 -35.75
C THR A 79 24.90 -14.78 -34.74
N LEU A 80 24.61 -13.48 -34.71
CA LEU A 80 25.15 -12.55 -33.74
C LEU A 80 24.07 -12.22 -32.70
N GLN A 81 24.49 -12.07 -31.45
CA GLN A 81 23.65 -11.54 -30.39
C GLN A 81 24.02 -10.07 -30.16
N TYR A 82 23.03 -9.19 -30.32
CA TYR A 82 23.14 -7.79 -29.94
C TYR A 82 22.53 -7.58 -28.56
N THR A 83 23.27 -6.94 -27.67
CA THR A 83 22.81 -6.55 -26.34
C THR A 83 22.78 -5.03 -26.24
N VAL A 84 21.58 -4.48 -26.20
CA VAL A 84 21.36 -3.05 -25.97
C VAL A 84 21.05 -2.82 -24.50
N THR A 85 21.92 -2.08 -23.82
CA THR A 85 21.69 -1.66 -22.43
C THR A 85 21.33 -0.19 -22.40
N ILE A 86 20.14 0.11 -21.88
CA ILE A 86 19.67 1.48 -21.65
C ILE A 86 19.73 1.77 -20.14
N THR A 87 20.59 2.70 -19.76
CA THR A 87 20.81 3.07 -18.36
C THR A 87 20.23 4.45 -18.07
N LYS A 88 19.45 4.53 -17.00
CA LYS A 88 19.04 5.80 -16.39
C LYS A 88 20.18 6.36 -15.54
N ASN A 89 20.61 7.58 -15.83
CA ASN A 89 21.77 8.20 -15.18
C ASN A 89 21.40 9.29 -14.16
N SER A 90 20.14 9.74 -14.14
CA SER A 90 19.70 10.80 -13.23
C SER A 90 18.22 10.72 -12.93
N THR A 91 17.79 11.42 -11.88
CA THR A 91 16.40 11.78 -11.60
C THR A 91 16.12 13.19 -12.11
N PRO A 92 14.90 13.51 -12.58
CA PRO A 92 13.70 12.68 -12.67
C PRO A 92 13.77 11.67 -13.83
N ASP A 93 12.72 10.87 -14.04
CA ASP A 93 12.65 9.93 -15.17
C ASP A 93 12.77 10.65 -16.52
N ALA A 94 13.50 10.04 -17.46
CA ALA A 94 13.55 10.49 -18.83
C ALA A 94 12.22 10.14 -19.53
N THR A 95 11.42 11.15 -19.86
CA THR A 95 10.12 10.96 -20.52
C THR A 95 10.17 11.43 -21.98
N GLY A 96 9.38 10.79 -22.86
CA GLY A 96 9.29 11.18 -24.28
C GLY A 96 10.55 10.90 -25.11
N VAL A 97 11.40 9.99 -24.64
CA VAL A 97 12.61 9.57 -25.34
C VAL A 97 12.30 8.45 -26.34
N ASN A 98 12.89 8.54 -27.53
CA ASN A 98 12.82 7.49 -28.54
C ASN A 98 14.23 6.93 -28.74
N PHE A 99 14.38 5.63 -28.54
CA PHE A 99 15.57 4.89 -28.95
C PHE A 99 15.34 4.35 -30.37
N SER A 100 16.35 4.46 -31.22
CA SER A 100 16.34 3.92 -32.58
C SER A 100 17.66 3.21 -32.79
N ASP A 101 17.59 1.92 -33.07
CA ASP A 101 18.72 1.15 -33.58
C ASP A 101 18.50 0.89 -35.07
N ASN A 102 19.55 1.05 -35.87
CA ASN A 102 19.49 0.78 -37.30
C ASN A 102 20.22 -0.53 -37.55
N GLU A 103 19.50 -1.53 -38.06
CA GLU A 103 20.07 -2.81 -38.47
C GLU A 103 21.30 -2.60 -39.36
N ASP A 104 22.37 -3.35 -39.09
CA ASP A 104 23.55 -3.35 -39.95
C ASP A 104 23.15 -3.88 -41.34
N PRO A 105 23.54 -3.21 -42.44
CA PRO A 105 23.18 -3.65 -43.78
C PRO A 105 23.70 -5.06 -44.14
N ASN A 106 24.63 -5.62 -43.38
CA ASN A 106 25.18 -6.97 -43.58
C ASN A 106 24.52 -8.03 -42.69
N THR A 107 23.59 -7.66 -41.81
CA THR A 107 22.86 -8.60 -40.97
C THR A 107 21.37 -8.65 -41.33
N THR A 108 20.68 -9.66 -40.83
CA THR A 108 19.23 -9.78 -40.94
C THR A 108 18.68 -10.26 -39.61
N LEU A 109 17.68 -9.55 -39.08
CA LEU A 109 17.05 -9.91 -37.82
C LEU A 109 16.45 -11.31 -37.89
N VAL A 110 16.77 -12.14 -36.89
CA VAL A 110 16.13 -13.44 -36.71
C VAL A 110 14.72 -13.21 -36.14
N PRO A 111 13.65 -13.62 -36.84
CA PRO A 111 12.29 -13.36 -36.36
C PRO A 111 12.06 -13.93 -34.95
N GLY A 112 11.56 -13.09 -34.04
CA GLY A 112 11.27 -13.47 -32.65
C GLY A 112 12.48 -13.50 -31.71
N SER A 113 13.68 -13.10 -32.17
CA SER A 113 14.87 -13.04 -31.32
C SER A 113 15.00 -11.78 -30.48
N VAL A 114 14.14 -10.77 -30.69
CA VAL A 114 14.12 -9.56 -29.87
C VAL A 114 13.47 -9.88 -28.53
N LYS A 115 14.22 -9.64 -27.45
CA LYS A 115 13.83 -9.87 -26.06
C LYS A 115 14.18 -8.66 -25.23
N ILE A 116 13.30 -8.26 -24.33
CA ILE A 116 13.40 -7.03 -23.56
C ILE A 116 13.15 -7.36 -22.08
N THR A 117 14.11 -6.99 -21.23
CA THR A 117 13.94 -7.18 -19.79
C THR A 117 12.72 -6.42 -19.26
N PRO A 118 11.99 -6.97 -18.26
CA PRO A 118 10.88 -6.29 -17.63
C PRO A 118 11.29 -4.96 -17.01
N ILE A 119 10.30 -4.18 -16.63
CA ILE A 119 10.47 -2.94 -15.88
C ILE A 119 9.71 -3.11 -14.58
N ALA A 120 10.45 -3.19 -13.48
CA ALA A 120 9.88 -3.20 -12.14
C ALA A 120 9.61 -1.77 -11.66
N PHE A 121 8.41 -1.52 -11.13
CA PHE A 121 8.05 -0.27 -10.49
C PHE A 121 7.97 -0.44 -8.99
N ASN A 122 8.37 0.59 -8.25
CA ASN A 122 8.27 0.57 -6.79
C ASN A 122 6.80 0.61 -6.35
N ASP A 123 6.52 -0.09 -5.26
CA ASP A 123 5.20 -0.20 -4.66
C ASP A 123 5.11 0.57 -3.34
N ALA A 124 3.90 1.01 -3.01
CA ALA A 124 3.62 1.67 -1.74
C ALA A 124 2.25 1.24 -1.19
N TYR A 125 2.21 0.85 0.08
CA TYR A 125 1.00 0.41 0.78
C TYR A 125 0.86 1.10 2.13
N ALA A 126 -0.36 1.53 2.46
CA ALA A 126 -0.71 2.08 3.77
C ALA A 126 -1.48 1.05 4.58
N LEU A 127 -1.03 0.79 5.81
CA LEU A 127 -1.49 -0.34 6.62
C LEU A 127 -1.81 0.09 8.05
N THR A 128 -2.71 -0.61 8.70
CA THR A 128 -2.96 -0.53 10.14
C THR A 128 -2.06 -1.49 10.90
N GLY A 129 -1.45 -1.02 11.99
CA GLY A 129 -0.56 -1.83 12.81
C GLY A 129 -1.26 -2.97 13.53
N ASN A 130 -0.46 -3.89 14.08
CA ASN A 130 -0.90 -5.12 14.75
C ASN A 130 -1.78 -6.05 13.89
N THR A 131 -1.98 -5.75 12.61
CA THR A 131 -2.88 -6.48 11.72
C THR A 131 -2.15 -6.88 10.44
N PRO A 132 -2.04 -8.18 10.12
CA PRO A 132 -1.51 -8.62 8.84
C PRO A 132 -2.34 -8.08 7.66
N ILE A 133 -1.69 -7.85 6.53
CA ILE A 133 -2.36 -7.62 5.25
C ILE A 133 -2.02 -8.77 4.29
N THR A 134 -3.01 -9.21 3.52
CA THR A 134 -2.79 -10.13 2.39
C THR A 134 -3.27 -9.46 1.12
N LEU A 135 -2.37 -9.28 0.17
CA LEU A 135 -2.64 -8.71 -1.13
C LEU A 135 -2.66 -9.81 -2.18
N SER A 136 -3.73 -9.81 -2.98
CA SER A 136 -3.84 -10.68 -4.15
C SER A 136 -2.84 -10.29 -5.23
N ALA A 137 -2.61 -11.15 -6.22
CA ALA A 137 -1.78 -10.83 -7.39
C ALA A 137 -2.22 -9.55 -8.11
N ALA A 138 -3.52 -9.25 -8.13
CA ALA A 138 -4.07 -8.05 -8.79
C ALA A 138 -3.72 -6.72 -8.09
N ALA A 139 -3.28 -6.80 -6.83
CA ALA A 139 -2.84 -5.64 -6.03
C ALA A 139 -1.46 -5.88 -5.41
N GLY A 140 -0.73 -6.87 -5.93
CA GLY A 140 0.56 -7.31 -5.42
C GLY A 140 1.71 -6.60 -6.12
N VAL A 141 2.93 -7.08 -5.87
CA VAL A 141 4.16 -6.38 -6.29
C VAL A 141 4.38 -6.34 -7.79
N LEU A 142 3.73 -7.23 -8.56
CA LEU A 142 3.85 -7.27 -10.02
C LEU A 142 2.74 -6.47 -10.71
N ALA A 143 1.79 -5.88 -9.96
CA ALA A 143 0.56 -5.34 -10.53
C ALA A 143 0.79 -4.10 -11.42
N ASN A 144 1.85 -3.34 -11.15
CA ASN A 144 2.27 -2.15 -11.88
C ASN A 144 3.51 -2.38 -12.76
N ASP A 145 4.12 -3.57 -12.70
CA ASP A 145 5.26 -3.96 -13.51
C ASP A 145 4.89 -4.15 -14.97
N ILE A 146 5.90 -4.08 -15.85
CA ILE A 146 5.71 -4.20 -17.29
C ILE A 146 6.66 -5.24 -17.85
N ASP A 147 6.12 -6.17 -18.62
CA ASP A 147 6.82 -7.02 -19.56
C ASP A 147 6.68 -6.40 -20.97
N PRO A 148 7.75 -5.81 -21.54
CA PRO A 148 7.69 -5.25 -22.89
C PRO A 148 7.58 -6.30 -24.00
N ASP A 149 7.88 -7.57 -23.73
CA ASP A 149 7.75 -8.68 -24.67
C ASP A 149 6.30 -9.23 -24.72
N ALA A 150 5.44 -8.79 -23.79
CA ALA A 150 4.04 -9.19 -23.77
C ALA A 150 3.29 -8.72 -25.04
N SER A 151 2.43 -9.61 -25.56
CA SER A 151 1.58 -9.32 -26.74
C SER A 151 0.64 -8.10 -26.55
N THR A 152 0.39 -7.72 -25.30
CA THR A 152 -0.38 -6.54 -24.90
C THR A 152 0.57 -5.50 -24.32
N PRO A 153 0.66 -4.27 -24.89
CA PRO A 153 1.53 -3.23 -24.37
C PRO A 153 1.24 -2.89 -22.90
N LEU A 154 2.30 -2.60 -22.13
CA LEU A 154 2.23 -2.19 -20.71
C LEU A 154 1.56 -3.23 -19.80
N SER A 155 1.73 -4.51 -20.11
CA SER A 155 1.16 -5.62 -19.36
C SER A 155 2.21 -6.32 -18.52
N ASN A 156 1.82 -6.92 -17.41
CA ASN A 156 2.65 -7.77 -16.56
C ASN A 156 2.48 -9.27 -16.85
N VAL A 157 1.76 -9.63 -17.93
CA VAL A 157 1.49 -11.02 -18.30
C VAL A 157 2.81 -11.72 -18.63
N GLY A 158 3.12 -12.80 -17.90
CA GLY A 158 4.37 -13.55 -18.05
C GLY A 158 5.36 -13.30 -16.92
N LEU A 159 5.16 -12.23 -16.14
CA LEU A 159 6.01 -11.95 -14.99
C LEU A 159 5.78 -12.90 -13.83
N THR A 160 6.88 -13.28 -13.19
CA THR A 160 6.89 -14.08 -11.96
C THR A 160 7.85 -13.47 -10.96
N ALA A 161 7.42 -13.40 -9.70
CA ALA A 161 8.29 -13.05 -8.58
C ALA A 161 9.14 -14.27 -8.24
N VAL A 162 10.46 -14.09 -8.22
CA VAL A 162 11.44 -15.18 -8.09
C VAL A 162 12.35 -15.07 -6.90
N SER A 163 12.46 -13.88 -6.31
CA SER A 163 13.21 -13.69 -5.08
C SER A 163 12.55 -12.61 -4.21
N LEU A 164 12.79 -12.74 -2.92
CA LEU A 164 12.37 -11.79 -1.89
C LEU A 164 13.61 -11.47 -1.05
N ASN A 165 13.92 -10.18 -0.92
CA ASN A 165 14.98 -9.67 -0.06
C ASN A 165 14.35 -8.85 1.07
N THR A 166 14.35 -9.42 2.27
CA THR A 166 13.87 -8.78 3.51
C THR A 166 15.00 -8.25 4.39
N ALA A 167 16.21 -8.05 3.83
CA ALA A 167 17.31 -7.45 4.59
C ALA A 167 16.93 -6.02 5.02
N GLY A 168 16.82 -5.80 6.32
CA GLY A 168 16.38 -4.52 6.88
C GLY A 168 14.86 -4.36 7.02
N THR A 169 14.07 -5.35 6.59
CA THR A 169 12.63 -5.37 6.88
C THR A 169 12.41 -5.69 8.36
N LEU A 170 11.56 -4.91 9.03
CA LEU A 170 11.25 -5.11 10.45
C LEU A 170 10.18 -6.19 10.65
N GLY A 171 9.15 -6.19 9.80
CA GLY A 171 8.08 -7.19 9.79
C GLY A 171 8.46 -8.49 9.09
N SER A 172 7.46 -9.35 8.88
CA SER A 172 7.59 -10.59 8.12
C SER A 172 6.83 -10.49 6.80
N VAL A 173 7.43 -10.96 5.71
CA VAL A 173 6.85 -10.97 4.36
C VAL A 173 6.84 -12.40 3.83
N ILE A 174 5.69 -12.82 3.30
CA ILE A 174 5.55 -14.05 2.51
C ILE A 174 5.10 -13.64 1.10
N LEU A 175 6.00 -13.77 0.13
CA LEU A 175 5.76 -13.42 -1.27
C LEU A 175 5.44 -14.67 -2.09
N ASN A 176 4.33 -14.64 -2.83
CA ASN A 176 3.97 -15.67 -3.80
C ASN A 176 4.55 -15.36 -5.17
N THR A 177 4.79 -16.39 -5.97
CA THR A 177 5.36 -16.25 -7.33
C THR A 177 4.50 -15.45 -8.30
N ASN A 178 3.20 -15.34 -8.04
CA ASN A 178 2.26 -14.52 -8.82
C ASN A 178 2.25 -13.04 -8.41
N GLY A 179 3.12 -12.62 -7.48
CA GLY A 179 3.23 -11.25 -7.00
C GLY A 179 2.33 -10.90 -5.81
N GLY A 180 1.35 -11.74 -5.47
CA GLY A 180 0.58 -11.55 -4.23
C GLY A 180 1.44 -11.82 -3.00
N PHE A 181 1.20 -11.13 -1.88
CA PHE A 181 2.01 -11.31 -0.67
C PHE A 181 1.21 -11.06 0.61
N THR A 182 1.73 -11.60 1.71
CA THR A 182 1.27 -11.29 3.07
C THR A 182 2.38 -10.53 3.80
N TYR A 183 2.04 -9.42 4.43
CA TYR A 183 2.92 -8.68 5.34
C TYR A 183 2.33 -8.65 6.74
N THR A 184 3.13 -9.03 7.72
CA THR A 184 2.79 -8.95 9.16
C THR A 184 3.70 -7.93 9.81
N PRO A 185 3.19 -6.76 10.23
CA PRO A 185 3.99 -5.78 10.96
C PRO A 185 4.43 -6.34 12.33
N PRO A 186 5.58 -5.90 12.87
CA PRO A 186 5.92 -6.19 14.26
C PRO A 186 4.83 -5.65 15.19
N SER A 187 4.68 -6.26 16.36
CA SER A 187 3.76 -5.72 17.36
C SER A 187 4.17 -4.33 17.80
N ASN A 188 3.17 -3.47 17.98
CA ASN A 188 3.32 -2.07 18.36
C ASN A 188 4.19 -1.22 17.40
N PHE A 189 4.34 -1.65 16.14
CA PHE A 189 5.13 -0.91 15.15
C PHE A 189 4.31 0.17 14.46
N ASN A 190 4.78 1.42 14.53
CA ASN A 190 4.30 2.55 13.73
C ASN A 190 5.49 3.14 12.95
N GLY A 191 5.32 3.35 11.64
CA GLY A 191 6.37 3.90 10.81
C GLY A 191 6.44 3.28 9.42
N THR A 192 7.60 3.43 8.78
CA THR A 192 7.85 2.89 7.44
C THR A 192 8.71 1.65 7.52
N ASP A 193 8.34 0.62 6.77
CA ASP A 193 9.11 -0.59 6.55
C ASP A 193 9.34 -0.77 5.04
N THR A 194 10.33 -1.56 4.65
CA THR A 194 10.65 -1.81 3.23
C THR A 194 11.13 -3.22 2.98
N PHE A 195 10.80 -3.78 1.82
CA PHE A 195 11.46 -4.98 1.28
C PHE A 195 11.66 -4.83 -0.23
N GLN A 196 12.49 -5.69 -0.82
CA GLN A 196 12.68 -5.74 -2.27
C GLN A 196 12.26 -7.11 -2.82
N TYR A 197 11.69 -7.12 -4.02
CA TYR A 197 11.42 -8.35 -4.76
C TYR A 197 12.20 -8.34 -6.07
N THR A 198 12.51 -9.53 -6.60
CA THR A 198 13.00 -9.67 -7.97
C THR A 198 11.94 -10.36 -8.81
N ALA A 199 11.62 -9.78 -9.95
CA ALA A 199 10.75 -10.34 -10.97
C ALA A 199 11.57 -10.83 -12.18
N ARG A 200 10.98 -11.76 -12.93
CA ARG A 200 11.44 -12.18 -14.26
C ARG A 200 10.26 -12.44 -15.17
N ASP A 201 10.47 -12.28 -16.47
CA ASP A 201 9.57 -12.81 -17.50
C ASP A 201 9.82 -14.31 -17.76
N ALA A 202 9.18 -14.84 -18.79
CA ALA A 202 9.33 -16.23 -19.22
C ALA A 202 10.63 -16.51 -20.01
N ASP A 203 11.41 -15.48 -20.36
CA ASP A 203 12.61 -15.58 -21.17
C ASP A 203 13.83 -15.86 -20.29
N SER A 204 14.35 -17.08 -20.42
CA SER A 204 15.01 -17.79 -19.31
C SER A 204 16.47 -17.41 -19.03
N GLN A 205 17.01 -16.33 -19.59
CA GLN A 205 18.41 -15.97 -19.35
C GLN A 205 18.57 -14.44 -19.20
N ASN A 206 18.72 -14.00 -17.94
CA ASN A 206 19.12 -12.64 -17.51
C ASN A 206 18.04 -11.56 -17.45
N SER A 207 16.76 -11.93 -17.47
CA SER A 207 15.64 -10.99 -17.36
C SER A 207 15.23 -10.64 -15.92
N LEU A 208 16.21 -10.36 -15.04
CA LEU A 208 15.93 -10.08 -13.62
C LEU A 208 15.83 -8.57 -13.38
N VAL A 209 14.71 -8.14 -12.81
CA VAL A 209 14.53 -6.77 -12.34
C VAL A 209 14.06 -6.73 -10.90
N THR A 210 14.47 -5.69 -10.18
CA THR A 210 14.16 -5.53 -8.76
C THR A 210 13.28 -4.32 -8.53
N GLY A 211 12.18 -4.52 -7.81
CA GLY A 211 11.32 -3.45 -7.30
C GLY A 211 11.45 -3.30 -5.78
N THR A 212 11.25 -2.08 -5.28
CA THR A 212 11.19 -1.79 -3.85
C THR A 212 9.74 -1.60 -3.41
N VAL A 213 9.35 -2.30 -2.35
CA VAL A 213 8.04 -2.15 -1.70
C VAL A 213 8.21 -1.34 -0.42
N THR A 214 7.40 -0.30 -0.27
CA THR A 214 7.34 0.54 0.93
C THR A 214 6.01 0.34 1.65
N MET A 215 6.05 -0.02 2.94
CA MET A 215 4.85 -0.12 3.77
C MET A 215 4.85 1.01 4.78
N THR A 216 3.78 1.79 4.85
CA THR A 216 3.57 2.81 5.87
C THR A 216 2.51 2.32 6.84
N VAL A 217 2.95 1.97 8.05
CA VAL A 217 2.09 1.48 9.14
C VAL A 217 1.67 2.64 10.02
N SER A 218 0.37 2.90 10.10
CA SER A 218 -0.21 3.98 10.90
C SER A 218 -1.56 3.58 11.51
N GLY A 219 -1.86 4.10 12.69
CA GLY A 219 -2.98 3.63 13.50
C GLY A 219 -2.74 2.21 14.05
N MET A 220 -3.36 1.89 15.18
CA MET A 220 -3.26 0.58 15.81
C MET A 220 -4.63 -0.03 16.05
N VAL A 221 -4.71 -1.34 15.86
CA VAL A 221 -5.81 -2.17 16.35
C VAL A 221 -5.25 -3.12 17.40
N TRP A 222 -5.84 -3.11 18.58
CA TRP A 222 -5.49 -4.02 19.67
C TRP A 222 -6.53 -5.11 19.76
N TYR A 223 -6.08 -6.36 19.76
CA TYR A 223 -6.96 -7.52 19.74
C TYR A 223 -7.04 -8.15 21.12
N VAL A 224 -8.26 -8.47 21.54
CA VAL A 224 -8.54 -9.07 22.85
C VAL A 224 -9.41 -10.29 22.69
N ASP A 225 -8.89 -11.46 23.06
CA ASP A 225 -9.55 -12.76 22.97
C ASP A 225 -9.21 -13.59 24.22
N SER A 226 -10.17 -13.79 25.12
CA SER A 226 -9.91 -14.56 26.35
C SER A 226 -9.70 -16.05 26.11
N SER A 227 -10.02 -16.55 24.91
CA SER A 227 -9.77 -17.93 24.50
C SER A 227 -8.35 -18.18 23.97
N TYR A 228 -7.55 -17.12 23.75
CA TYR A 228 -6.21 -17.25 23.19
C TYR A 228 -5.29 -18.08 24.09
N GLY A 229 -4.95 -19.28 23.62
CA GLY A 229 -4.16 -20.27 24.37
C GLY A 229 -2.63 -20.14 24.24
N GLY A 230 -2.11 -19.11 23.58
CA GLY A 230 -0.66 -18.90 23.46
C GLY A 230 0.04 -19.72 22.35
N GLY A 231 -0.71 -20.32 21.41
CA GLY A 231 -0.14 -21.17 20.36
C GLY A 231 0.88 -20.47 19.44
N ASN A 232 0.81 -19.14 19.34
CA ASN A 232 1.75 -18.29 18.59
C ASN A 232 2.72 -17.53 19.51
N GLY A 233 2.89 -17.98 20.76
CA GLY A 233 3.70 -17.33 21.78
C GLY A 233 2.89 -16.46 22.75
N ALA A 234 3.60 -15.75 23.65
CA ALA A 234 2.97 -14.87 24.65
C ALA A 234 2.06 -13.82 23.99
N SER A 235 0.97 -13.40 24.61
CA SER A 235 0.13 -12.32 24.06
C SER A 235 0.90 -11.01 23.94
N ASP A 236 0.75 -10.31 22.81
CA ASP A 236 1.29 -8.96 22.60
C ASP A 236 0.25 -7.98 22.03
N GLY A 237 -1.01 -8.39 21.96
CA GLY A 237 -2.12 -7.55 21.50
C GLY A 237 -2.25 -7.44 19.97
N SER A 238 -1.38 -8.12 19.22
CA SER A 238 -1.51 -8.25 17.76
C SER A 238 -2.59 -9.25 17.35
N PHE A 239 -2.99 -9.23 16.09
CA PHE A 239 -4.01 -10.12 15.52
C PHE A 239 -3.68 -11.60 15.74
N THR A 240 -2.41 -12.00 15.65
CA THR A 240 -1.99 -13.40 15.79
C THR A 240 -1.73 -13.81 17.24
N ARG A 241 -1.58 -12.84 18.14
CA ARG A 241 -1.25 -13.01 19.56
C ARG A 241 -2.05 -12.03 20.44
N PRO A 242 -3.40 -12.07 20.39
CA PRO A 242 -4.25 -11.12 21.10
C PRO A 242 -4.04 -11.19 22.61
N TYR A 243 -4.36 -10.09 23.30
CA TYR A 243 -4.44 -10.11 24.76
C TYR A 243 -5.60 -10.97 25.24
N THR A 244 -5.43 -11.66 26.36
CA THR A 244 -6.49 -12.50 26.94
C THR A 244 -7.44 -11.72 27.86
N THR A 245 -7.07 -10.49 28.22
CA THR A 245 -7.86 -9.61 29.08
C THR A 245 -7.76 -8.18 28.57
N LEU A 246 -8.67 -7.30 29.03
CA LEU A 246 -8.61 -5.88 28.71
C LEU A 246 -7.54 -5.13 29.52
N THR A 247 -7.01 -5.73 30.58
CA THR A 247 -6.06 -5.07 31.51
C THR A 247 -4.85 -4.41 30.84
N PRO A 248 -4.18 -5.01 29.83
CA PRO A 248 -3.03 -4.39 29.17
C PRO A 248 -3.37 -3.12 28.38
N LEU A 249 -4.67 -2.86 28.16
CA LEU A 249 -5.21 -1.75 27.40
C LEU A 249 -6.03 -0.78 28.27
N ASN A 250 -6.01 -0.96 29.59
CA ASN A 250 -6.96 -0.30 30.50
C ASN A 250 -6.22 0.64 31.46
N GLY A 251 -5.74 1.76 30.93
CA GLY A 251 -5.17 2.88 31.66
C GLY A 251 -5.89 4.20 31.34
N ALA A 252 -5.65 5.23 32.16
CA ALA A 252 -6.22 6.55 31.94
C ALA A 252 -5.13 7.50 31.43
N GLY A 253 -5.26 7.99 30.20
CA GLY A 253 -4.37 9.00 29.64
C GLY A 253 -2.98 8.48 29.23
N GLY A 254 -2.88 7.21 28.83
CA GLY A 254 -1.73 6.55 28.21
C GLY A 254 -0.66 6.14 29.20
N ALA A 255 -0.95 6.21 30.50
CA ALA A 255 -0.01 5.91 31.56
C ALA A 255 -0.10 4.43 31.97
N GLY A 256 0.75 3.60 31.38
CA GLY A 256 0.98 2.22 31.81
C GLY A 256 0.19 1.13 31.08
N ASP A 257 -0.54 1.50 30.03
CA ASP A 257 -1.19 0.61 29.07
C ASP A 257 -0.46 0.61 27.72
N SER A 258 -0.92 -0.24 26.80
CA SER A 258 -0.26 -0.46 25.50
C SER A 258 -0.88 0.37 24.39
N ASP A 259 -2.17 0.71 24.50
CA ASP A 259 -2.87 1.56 23.57
C ASP A 259 -2.62 3.05 23.82
N LEU A 260 -3.10 3.87 22.89
CA LEU A 260 -2.95 5.32 22.89
C LEU A 260 -4.26 5.93 22.36
N VAL A 261 -4.38 7.24 22.54
CA VAL A 261 -5.43 8.08 21.96
C VAL A 261 -5.67 7.74 20.48
N GLY A 262 -6.93 7.53 20.11
CA GLY A 262 -7.34 7.24 18.73
C GLY A 262 -7.12 5.80 18.27
N HIS A 263 -6.53 4.92 19.10
CA HIS A 263 -6.42 3.51 18.76
C HIS A 263 -7.77 2.80 18.75
N THR A 264 -7.84 1.70 18.01
CA THR A 264 -9.00 0.81 17.97
C THR A 264 -8.73 -0.40 18.85
N ILE A 265 -9.74 -0.84 19.60
CA ILE A 265 -9.72 -2.04 20.42
C ILE A 265 -10.80 -2.96 19.88
N PHE A 266 -10.40 -4.13 19.38
CA PHE A 266 -11.28 -5.17 18.86
C PHE A 266 -11.35 -6.34 19.86
N VAL A 267 -12.56 -6.65 20.31
CA VAL A 267 -12.82 -7.66 21.34
C VAL A 267 -13.56 -8.85 20.73
N TYR A 268 -12.99 -10.04 20.86
CA TYR A 268 -13.59 -11.31 20.45
C TYR A 268 -14.59 -11.83 21.50
N GLU A 269 -15.61 -12.56 21.05
CA GLU A 269 -16.46 -13.32 21.95
C GLU A 269 -15.74 -14.61 22.36
N SER A 270 -15.82 -15.00 23.64
CA SER A 270 -15.00 -16.09 24.18
C SER A 270 -15.69 -16.92 25.27
N GLY A 271 -17.03 -16.98 25.26
CA GLY A 271 -17.86 -17.77 26.18
C GLY A 271 -17.88 -17.27 27.64
N SER A 272 -17.00 -16.33 28.00
CA SER A 272 -16.91 -15.69 29.30
C SER A 272 -16.91 -14.16 29.15
N SER A 273 -17.32 -13.46 30.21
CA SER A 273 -17.30 -11.99 30.23
C SER A 273 -15.93 -11.44 30.60
N TYR A 274 -15.55 -10.33 29.99
CA TYR A 274 -14.41 -9.51 30.40
C TYR A 274 -14.77 -8.72 31.66
N SER A 275 -14.13 -9.02 32.79
CA SER A 275 -14.57 -8.57 34.12
C SER A 275 -13.89 -7.31 34.67
N THR A 276 -12.90 -6.77 33.95
CA THR A 276 -12.02 -5.69 34.43
C THR A 276 -12.59 -4.30 34.18
N GLY A 277 -13.72 -4.17 33.47
CA GLY A 277 -14.17 -2.90 32.88
C GLY A 277 -13.18 -2.33 31.87
N PHE A 278 -13.50 -1.13 31.37
CA PHE A 278 -12.65 -0.44 30.42
C PHE A 278 -12.74 1.08 30.54
N VAL A 279 -11.60 1.76 30.52
CA VAL A 279 -11.51 3.21 30.44
C VAL A 279 -11.02 3.56 29.03
N LEU A 280 -11.84 4.27 28.27
CA LEU A 280 -11.48 4.73 26.93
C LEU A 280 -10.76 6.06 26.99
N GLU A 281 -9.82 6.23 26.08
CA GLU A 281 -9.14 7.49 25.81
C GLU A 281 -9.79 8.25 24.66
N ASN A 282 -9.34 9.49 24.45
CA ASN A 282 -9.91 10.33 23.41
C ASN A 282 -9.89 9.64 22.03
N SER A 283 -10.98 9.78 21.29
CA SER A 283 -11.13 9.29 19.92
C SER A 283 -10.94 7.77 19.73
N GLN A 284 -10.89 6.99 20.82
CA GLN A 284 -10.77 5.55 20.71
C GLN A 284 -12.07 4.89 20.27
N ILE A 285 -11.91 3.76 19.59
CA ILE A 285 -12.98 2.92 19.10
C ILE A 285 -12.91 1.59 19.85
N LEU A 286 -13.99 1.21 20.54
CA LEU A 286 -14.16 -0.11 21.14
C LEU A 286 -15.21 -0.87 20.36
N VAL A 287 -14.79 -1.96 19.72
CA VAL A 287 -15.65 -2.74 18.83
C VAL A 287 -15.61 -4.21 19.21
N GLY A 288 -16.80 -4.81 19.31
CA GLY A 288 -16.96 -6.24 19.51
C GLY A 288 -17.14 -6.99 18.20
N GLU A 289 -16.77 -8.26 18.23
CA GLU A 289 -16.81 -9.17 17.08
C GLU A 289 -18.17 -9.31 16.40
N SER A 290 -19.28 -9.00 17.07
CA SER A 290 -20.62 -9.01 16.44
C SER A 290 -20.79 -8.01 15.30
N VAL A 291 -19.90 -7.02 15.19
CA VAL A 291 -19.90 -6.02 14.12
C VAL A 291 -18.61 -6.12 13.32
N GLY A 292 -18.74 -6.01 12.00
CA GLY A 292 -17.59 -6.01 11.09
C GLY A 292 -16.72 -4.77 11.27
N LEU A 293 -15.41 -4.96 11.43
CA LEU A 293 -14.41 -3.89 11.40
C LEU A 293 -13.59 -4.00 10.11
N ALA A 294 -13.68 -2.98 9.25
CA ALA A 294 -12.91 -2.91 8.02
C ALA A 294 -11.49 -2.39 8.31
N ILE A 295 -10.47 -3.22 8.05
CA ILE A 295 -9.05 -2.91 8.22
C ILE A 295 -8.28 -3.44 7.01
N ASN A 296 -7.36 -2.64 6.46
CA ASN A 296 -6.48 -3.07 5.36
C ASN A 296 -7.25 -3.69 4.17
N GLY A 297 -8.46 -3.20 3.88
CA GLY A 297 -9.32 -3.71 2.79
C GLY A 297 -10.05 -5.03 3.09
N THR A 298 -9.89 -5.59 4.29
CA THR A 298 -10.60 -6.79 4.75
C THR A 298 -11.54 -6.44 5.90
N THR A 299 -12.64 -7.16 6.06
CA THR A 299 -13.52 -7.02 7.24
C THR A 299 -13.26 -8.18 8.20
N ILE A 300 -12.99 -7.87 9.46
CA ILE A 300 -12.91 -8.85 10.55
C ILE A 300 -14.18 -8.77 11.40
N GLY A 301 -14.61 -9.88 12.01
CA GLY A 301 -15.87 -9.95 12.75
C GLY A 301 -17.12 -9.85 11.86
N GLY A 302 -18.25 -9.50 12.47
CA GLY A 302 -19.56 -9.34 11.82
C GLY A 302 -20.42 -10.61 11.75
N SER A 303 -19.91 -11.75 12.21
CA SER A 303 -20.63 -13.04 12.25
C SER A 303 -20.73 -13.65 13.65
N GLY A 304 -20.04 -13.08 14.64
CA GLY A 304 -20.02 -13.55 16.02
C GLY A 304 -21.13 -12.97 16.90
N SER A 305 -21.20 -13.43 18.14
CA SER A 305 -22.03 -12.81 19.19
C SER A 305 -21.32 -11.59 19.78
N ALA A 306 -22.08 -10.68 20.41
CA ALA A 306 -21.48 -9.52 21.03
C ALA A 306 -20.70 -9.95 22.28
N PRO A 307 -19.39 -9.64 22.39
CA PRO A 307 -18.63 -9.92 23.60
C PRO A 307 -19.22 -9.13 24.76
N THR A 308 -19.14 -9.73 25.96
CA THR A 308 -19.69 -9.13 27.17
C THR A 308 -18.58 -8.54 28.04
N ILE A 309 -18.65 -7.24 28.30
CA ILE A 309 -17.85 -6.58 29.34
C ILE A 309 -18.76 -6.41 30.55
N SER A 310 -18.37 -7.00 31.67
CA SER A 310 -19.19 -7.04 32.88
C SER A 310 -18.41 -6.51 34.07
N ARG A 311 -19.09 -5.82 35.00
CA ARG A 311 -18.53 -5.50 36.30
C ARG A 311 -19.58 -5.63 37.40
N SER A 312 -19.08 -5.86 38.62
CA SER A 312 -19.87 -5.70 39.85
C SER A 312 -19.70 -4.33 40.51
N SER A 313 -18.81 -3.49 39.96
CA SER A 313 -18.52 -2.13 40.42
C SER A 313 -18.80 -1.12 39.32
N SER A 314 -19.24 0.09 39.70
CA SER A 314 -19.53 1.18 38.77
C SER A 314 -18.28 2.02 38.46
N PRO A 315 -18.07 2.47 37.21
CA PRO A 315 -18.78 2.08 35.99
C PRO A 315 -18.17 0.85 35.29
N THR A 316 -18.91 0.21 34.37
CA THR A 316 -18.35 -0.86 33.50
C THR A 316 -17.44 -0.27 32.43
N ILE A 317 -17.90 0.78 31.74
CA ILE A 317 -17.10 1.53 30.76
C ILE A 317 -17.07 3.01 31.15
N THR A 318 -15.87 3.59 31.16
CA THR A 318 -15.66 5.04 31.27
C THR A 318 -15.29 5.60 29.90
N LEU A 319 -16.03 6.61 29.44
CA LEU A 319 -15.80 7.31 28.17
C LEU A 319 -14.93 8.55 28.40
N ALA A 320 -14.07 8.83 27.44
CA ALA A 320 -13.45 10.12 27.20
C ALA A 320 -14.17 10.87 26.07
N THR A 321 -13.47 11.78 25.40
CA THR A 321 -14.07 12.57 24.30
C THR A 321 -14.03 11.82 22.98
N SER A 322 -15.08 11.97 22.18
CA SER A 322 -15.14 11.49 20.79
C SER A 322 -15.04 9.97 20.63
N ASN A 323 -15.53 9.20 21.61
CA ASN A 323 -15.47 7.74 21.56
C ASN A 323 -16.53 7.11 20.65
N ASP A 324 -16.21 5.90 20.20
CA ASP A 324 -17.10 5.07 19.39
C ASP A 324 -17.20 3.65 19.95
N LEU A 325 -18.41 3.21 20.30
CA LEU A 325 -18.68 1.90 20.87
C LEU A 325 -19.60 1.12 19.94
N ARG A 326 -19.18 -0.08 19.53
CA ARG A 326 -19.89 -0.89 18.54
C ARG A 326 -19.97 -2.36 18.91
N GLY A 327 -21.15 -2.98 18.84
CA GLY A 327 -21.26 -4.45 18.86
C GLY A 327 -20.89 -5.13 20.17
N LEU A 328 -21.19 -4.51 21.31
CA LEU A 328 -20.82 -4.99 22.65
C LEU A 328 -22.06 -5.25 23.51
N ASN A 329 -21.92 -6.17 24.46
CA ASN A 329 -22.79 -6.27 25.62
C ASN A 329 -22.07 -5.66 26.83
N VAL A 330 -22.70 -4.72 27.52
CA VAL A 330 -22.19 -4.07 28.72
C VAL A 330 -23.11 -4.40 29.88
N THR A 331 -22.62 -5.13 30.87
CA THR A 331 -23.43 -5.48 32.03
C THR A 331 -22.86 -4.90 33.32
N ASN A 332 -23.73 -4.48 34.23
CA ASN A 332 -23.32 -4.08 35.57
C ASN A 332 -24.35 -4.50 36.63
N SER A 333 -23.90 -5.03 37.76
CA SER A 333 -24.79 -5.38 38.88
C SER A 333 -24.99 -4.25 39.90
N ALA A 334 -24.31 -3.11 39.75
CA ALA A 334 -24.46 -1.94 40.63
C ALA A 334 -23.98 -0.62 39.98
N GLY A 335 -24.77 0.45 40.07
CA GLY A 335 -24.38 1.79 39.63
C GLY A 335 -24.56 2.01 38.13
N SER A 336 -23.54 2.48 37.39
CA SER A 336 -23.70 2.81 35.97
C SER A 336 -22.98 1.83 35.05
N GLY A 337 -23.59 1.51 33.91
CA GLY A 337 -22.99 0.68 32.87
C GLY A 337 -21.89 1.46 32.15
N ILE A 338 -22.30 2.50 31.41
CA ILE A 338 -21.42 3.37 30.64
C ILE A 338 -21.52 4.79 31.18
N THR A 339 -20.38 5.42 31.47
CA THR A 339 -20.34 6.79 31.99
C THR A 339 -19.31 7.65 31.31
N GLY A 340 -19.56 8.96 31.20
CA GLY A 340 -18.55 9.91 30.72
C GLY A 340 -18.97 11.35 30.94
N THR A 341 -18.00 12.25 31.07
CA THR A 341 -18.26 13.69 31.18
C THR A 341 -17.68 14.43 29.99
N ALA A 342 -18.43 15.42 29.49
CA ALA A 342 -18.08 16.21 28.31
C ALA A 342 -17.64 15.35 27.10
N VAL A 343 -18.41 14.30 26.79
CA VAL A 343 -18.01 13.23 25.84
C VAL A 343 -17.85 13.68 24.38
N GLY A 344 -18.10 14.95 24.06
CA GLY A 344 -18.01 15.45 22.67
C GLY A 344 -18.93 14.66 21.74
N THR A 345 -18.35 14.06 20.69
CA THR A 345 -19.07 13.21 19.72
C THR A 345 -19.05 11.75 20.14
N LEU A 346 -20.11 11.26 20.79
CA LEU A 346 -20.24 9.86 21.15
C LEU A 346 -20.99 9.10 20.05
N LEU A 347 -20.39 8.05 19.51
CA LEU A 347 -21.02 7.14 18.55
C LEU A 347 -21.33 5.81 19.22
N LEU A 348 -22.59 5.38 19.16
CA LEU A 348 -23.04 4.09 19.69
C LEU A 348 -23.70 3.28 18.58
N SER A 349 -23.32 2.01 18.42
CA SER A 349 -24.02 1.14 17.47
C SER A 349 -24.08 -0.31 17.90
N ASN A 350 -25.22 -0.96 17.67
CA ASN A 350 -25.42 -2.38 18.00
C ASN A 350 -24.97 -2.74 19.42
N LEU A 351 -25.32 -1.87 20.38
CA LEU A 351 -24.88 -1.94 21.76
C LEU A 351 -26.02 -2.39 22.68
N SER A 352 -25.79 -3.39 23.52
CA SER A 352 -26.70 -3.70 24.63
C SER A 352 -26.03 -3.31 25.94
N ALA A 353 -26.69 -2.47 26.74
CA ALA A 353 -26.26 -2.17 28.10
C ALA A 353 -27.36 -2.56 29.08
N THR A 354 -27.06 -3.48 29.99
CA THR A 354 -27.99 -3.99 31.00
C THR A 354 -27.41 -3.80 32.38
N VAL A 355 -28.06 -2.96 33.17
CA VAL A 355 -27.65 -2.67 34.54
C VAL A 355 -28.75 -3.10 35.49
N THR A 356 -28.39 -3.60 36.66
CA THR A 356 -29.33 -3.85 37.76
C THR A 356 -29.19 -2.76 38.81
N GLY A 357 -30.25 -1.98 39.05
CA GLY A 357 -30.28 -1.01 40.16
C GLY A 357 -29.48 0.27 39.91
N GLY A 358 -29.39 0.73 38.66
CA GLY A 358 -28.73 1.98 38.31
C GLY A 358 -28.90 2.37 36.84
N THR A 359 -27.94 3.04 36.22
CA THR A 359 -28.14 3.68 34.90
C THR A 359 -27.31 3.00 33.80
N ALA A 360 -27.95 2.52 32.75
CA ALA A 360 -27.27 1.89 31.61
C ALA A 360 -26.26 2.83 30.92
N LEU A 361 -26.66 4.09 30.70
CA LEU A 361 -25.83 5.13 30.10
C LEU A 361 -26.01 6.46 30.85
N SER A 362 -24.95 6.97 31.46
CA SER A 362 -24.94 8.25 32.19
C SER A 362 -23.83 9.15 31.65
N VAL A 363 -24.17 10.04 30.72
CA VAL A 363 -23.20 10.93 30.05
C VAL A 363 -23.59 12.39 30.16
N THR A 364 -22.60 13.28 30.26
CA THR A 364 -22.78 14.71 29.99
C THR A 364 -22.15 15.05 28.66
N THR A 365 -22.88 15.78 27.82
CA THR A 365 -22.48 16.08 26.45
C THR A 365 -22.10 17.54 26.30
N SER A 366 -20.91 17.79 25.78
CA SER A 366 -20.51 19.05 25.18
C SER A 366 -20.67 19.04 23.64
N GLY A 367 -21.20 17.95 23.08
CA GLY A 367 -21.35 17.70 21.64
C GLY A 367 -22.53 16.75 21.33
N THR A 368 -22.40 15.93 20.28
CA THR A 368 -23.47 15.05 19.78
C THR A 368 -23.35 13.61 20.25
N VAL A 369 -24.45 13.02 20.71
CA VAL A 369 -24.59 11.56 20.84
C VAL A 369 -25.35 11.06 19.62
N SER A 370 -24.72 10.21 18.83
CA SER A 370 -25.34 9.57 17.67
C SER A 370 -25.45 8.07 17.91
N SER A 371 -26.61 7.51 17.57
CA SER A 371 -26.83 6.08 17.66
C SER A 371 -27.29 5.50 16.32
N SER A 372 -26.83 4.30 16.01
CA SER A 372 -27.28 3.54 14.84
C SER A 372 -27.42 2.04 15.14
N GLY A 373 -28.16 1.31 14.31
CA GLY A 373 -28.47 -0.10 14.58
C GLY A 373 -29.34 -0.29 15.84
N THR A 374 -29.32 -1.50 16.40
CA THR A 374 -30.14 -1.83 17.59
C THR A 374 -29.37 -1.49 18.86
N ASN A 375 -29.82 -0.49 19.61
CA ASN A 375 -29.23 -0.15 20.90
C ASN A 375 -30.24 -0.41 22.02
N ASN A 376 -29.94 -1.35 22.91
CA ASN A 376 -30.81 -1.76 24.02
C ASN A 376 -30.21 -1.28 25.34
N LEU A 377 -30.75 -0.20 25.90
CA LEU A 377 -30.33 0.33 27.20
C LEU A 377 -31.39 -0.04 28.25
N THR A 378 -31.01 -0.85 29.21
CA THR A 378 -31.90 -1.41 30.23
C THR A 378 -31.32 -1.19 31.63
N SER A 379 -32.15 -0.67 32.53
CA SER A 379 -31.81 -0.20 33.88
C SER A 379 -32.70 -0.80 34.95
#